data_AF-A0A8J5QTA2-F1
#
_entry.id   AF-A0A8J5QTA2-F1
#
_cell.length_a   1.000
_cell.length_b   1.000
_cell.length_c   1.000
_cell.angle_alpha   90.00
_cell.angle_beta   90.00
_cell.angle_gamma   90.00
#
_symmetry.space_group_name_H-M   'P 1'
#
loop_
_entity.id
_entity.type
_entity.pdbx_description
1 polymer ?
#
loop_
_entity_poly.entity_id
_entity_poly.type
_entity_poly.pdbx_seq_one_letter_code
_entity_poly.pdbx_strand_id
1 'polypeptide(L)' 'MRNVEIKAFLRNPDSVKAKAKELSSSEPEIIKQTDTFYIVRHGRLKLRVFEVSI' A
#
# COMPACT_ATOMS: atom_id res chain seq x y z
N MET A 1 14.03 10.05 -13.03
CA MET A 1 12.93 9.10 -13.31
C MET A 1 11.68 9.56 -12.58
N ARG A 2 10.48 9.32 -13.14
CA ARG A 2 9.20 9.69 -12.52
C ARG A 2 8.51 8.43 -12.04
N ASN A 3 8.14 8.37 -10.76
CA ASN A 3 7.35 7.26 -10.24
C ASN A 3 5.95 7.31 -10.86
N VAL A 4 5.49 6.18 -11.38
CA VAL A 4 4.13 6.00 -11.92
C VAL A 4 3.43 4.97 -11.04
N GLU A 5 2.28 5.34 -10.50
CA GLU A 5 1.46 4.47 -9.63
C GLU A 5 0.03 4.42 -10.15
N ILE A 6 -0.56 3.22 -10.19
CA ILE A 6 -1.96 3.00 -10.57
C ILE A 6 -2.71 2.50 -9.33
N LYS A 7 -3.76 3.22 -8.94
CA LYS A 7 -4.66 2.82 -7.84
C LYS A 7 -6.05 2.58 -8.40
N ALA A 8 -6.72 1.53 -7.91
CA ALA A 8 -8.08 1.19 -8.26
C ALA A 8 -8.87 0.77 -7.02
N PHE A 9 -10.20 0.90 -7.10
CA PHE A 9 -11.10 0.41 -6.07
C PHE A 9 -11.34 -1.10 -6.25
N LEU A 10 -11.13 -1.88 -5.19
CA LEU A 10 -11.35 -3.33 -5.21
C LEU A 10 -12.82 -3.65 -4.90
N ARG A 11 -13.58 -4.04 -5.93
CA ARG A 11 -15.00 -4.43 -5.78
C ARG A 11 -15.20 -5.75 -5.04
N ASN A 12 -14.26 -6.69 -5.20
CA ASN A 12 -14.28 -7.98 -4.52
C ASN A 12 -12.87 -8.28 -3.95
N PRO A 13 -12.60 -7.86 -2.71
CA PRO A 13 -11.28 -8.02 -2.09
C PRO A 13 -10.79 -9.47 -2.04
N ASP A 14 -11.68 -10.45 -1.86
CA ASP A 14 -11.26 -11.84 -1.69
C ASP A 14 -10.82 -12.48 -3.00
N SER A 15 -11.51 -12.18 -4.12
CA SER A 15 -11.05 -12.59 -5.45
C SER A 15 -9.66 -12.01 -5.78
N VAL A 16 -9.39 -10.78 -5.35
CA VAL A 16 -8.12 -10.10 -5.59
C VAL A 16 -7.01 -10.70 -4.73
N LYS A 17 -7.29 -11.01 -3.45
CA LYS A 17 -6.35 -11.74 -2.59
C LYS A 17 -6.01 -13.12 -3.15
N ALA A 18 -7.00 -13.88 -3.62
CA ALA A 18 -6.78 -15.19 -4.23
C ALA A 18 -5.88 -15.08 -5.47
N LYS A 19 -6.16 -14.12 -6.35
CA LYS A 19 -5.33 -13.88 -7.53
C LYS A 19 -3.93 -13.40 -7.18
N ALA A 20 -3.79 -12.52 -6.19
CA ALA A 20 -2.49 -12.06 -5.71
C ALA A 20 -1.66 -13.22 -5.14
N LYS A 21 -2.28 -14.15 -4.41
CA LYS A 21 -1.62 -15.36 -3.90
C LYS A 21 -1.19 -16.30 -5.05
N GLU A 22 -2.02 -16.47 -6.07
CA GLU A 22 -1.68 -17.26 -7.26
C GLU A 22 -0.48 -16.67 -8.03
N LEU A 23 -0.40 -15.34 -8.12
CA LEU A 23 0.67 -14.63 -8.85
C LEU A 23 1.95 -14.44 -8.02
N SER A 24 1.85 -14.43 -6.70
CA SER A 24 2.98 -14.26 -5.79
C SER A 24 3.69 -15.58 -5.55
N SER A 25 5.02 -15.59 -5.62
CA SER A 25 5.83 -16.75 -5.22
C SER A 25 6.04 -16.85 -3.71
N SER A 26 5.37 -16.01 -2.91
CA SER A 26 5.50 -15.95 -1.45
C SER A 26 4.14 -15.79 -0.76
N GLU A 27 4.09 -16.23 0.50
CA GLU A 27 2.96 -15.97 1.39
C GLU A 27 2.80 -14.46 1.66
N PRO A 28 1.58 -13.98 1.91
CA PRO A 28 1.32 -12.58 2.17
C PRO A 28 1.84 -12.17 3.54
N GLU A 29 2.35 -10.95 3.64
CA GLU A 29 2.76 -10.32 4.90
C GLU A 29 1.84 -9.12 5.21
N ILE A 30 1.44 -9.00 6.47
CA ILE A 30 0.72 -7.82 6.95
C ILE A 30 1.74 -6.77 7.38
N ILE A 31 1.84 -5.69 6.59
CA ILE A 31 2.68 -4.53 6.92
C ILE A 31 1.81 -3.47 7.58
N LYS A 32 1.97 -3.28 8.90
CA LYS A 32 1.27 -2.23 9.64
C LYS A 32 1.93 -0.87 9.38
N GLN A 33 1.11 0.11 9.02
CA GLN A 33 1.54 1.44 8.61
C GLN A 33 0.67 2.51 9.25
N THR A 34 1.31 3.58 9.72
CA THR A 34 0.64 4.82 10.09
C THR A 34 1.08 5.92 9.12
N ASP A 35 0.12 6.49 8.39
CA ASP A 35 0.35 7.57 7.43
C ASP A 35 -0.15 8.90 8.02
N THR A 36 0.76 9.85 8.24
CA THR A 36 0.45 11.23 8.62
C THR A 36 0.55 12.13 7.40
N PHE A 37 -0.53 12.86 7.10
CA PHE A 37 -0.61 13.78 5.97
C PHE A 37 -0.47 15.23 6.41
N TYR A 38 0.40 15.98 5.73
CA TYR A 38 0.58 17.41 5.95
C TYR A 38 0.17 18.19 4.70
N ILE A 39 -0.58 19.26 4.92
CA ILE A 39 -0.94 20.22 3.87
C ILE A 39 0.30 21.09 3.61
N VAL A 40 0.69 21.19 2.34
CA VAL A 40 1.81 22.02 1.88
C VAL A 40 1.35 22.87 0.69
N ARG A 41 2.10 23.94 0.36
CA ARG A 41 1.70 24.89 -0.70
C ARG A 41 1.39 24.22 -2.05
N HIS A 42 2.12 23.16 -2.40
CA HIS A 42 1.92 22.43 -3.66
C HIS A 42 1.86 20.92 -3.41
N GLY A 43 0.63 20.40 -3.26
CA GLY A 43 0.37 18.97 -3.08
C GLY A 43 0.24 18.57 -1.62
N ARG A 44 0.73 17.37 -1.29
CA ARG A 44 0.67 16.81 0.07
C ARG A 44 2.00 16.14 0.41
N LEU A 45 2.44 16.32 1.64
CA LEU A 45 3.53 15.52 2.21
C LEU A 45 2.92 14.38 3.01
N LYS A 46 3.45 13.17 2.84
CA LYS A 46 3.03 11.98 3.59
C LYS A 46 4.23 11.39 4.33
N LEU A 47 4.18 11.40 5.65
CA LEU A 47 5.10 10.64 6.50
C LEU A 47 4.49 9.26 6.76
N ARG A 48 5.22 8.20 6.46
CA ARG A 48 4.82 6.81 6.73
C ARG A 48 5.73 6.21 7.79
N VAL A 49 5.14 5.71 8.87
CA VAL A 49 5.83 4.94 9.90
C VAL A 49 5.38 3.49 9.79
N PHE A 50 6.34 2.57 9.78
CA PHE A 50 6.11 1.12 9.77
C PHE A 50 6.28 0.59 11.19
N GLU A 51 5.36 -0.22 11.67
CA GLU A 51 5.63 -1.01 12.89
C GLU A 51 6.59 -2.13 12.51
N VAL A 52 7.78 -2.12 13.10
CA VAL A 52 8.72 -3.24 12.98
C VAL A 52 8.45 -4.17 14.15
N SER A 53 8.03 -5.39 13.86
CA SER A 53 8.05 -6.47 14.85
C SER A 53 9.52 -6.82 15.10
N ILE A 54 10.01 -6.54 16.31
CA ILE A 54 11.33 -7.00 16.78
C ILE A 54 11.25 -8.49 17.10
#